data_AF-A0A5N5HBD4-F1
#
_entry.id   AF-A0A5N5HBD4-F1
#
_cell.length_a   1.000
_cell.length_b   1.000
_cell.length_c   1.000
_cell.angle_alpha   90.00
_cell.angle_beta   90.00
_cell.angle_gamma   90.00
#
_symmetry.space_group_name_H-M   'P 1'
#
loop_
_entity.id
_entity.type
_entity.pdbx_description
1 polymer ?
#
loop_
_entity_poly.entity_id
_entity_poly.type
_entity_poly.pdbx_seq_one_letter_code
_entity_poly.pdbx_strand_id
1 'polypeptide(L)'
;MPMRGFVDDLDSLARHGKMASDGVAQPGMKDPEWWETQERGNKGGFTDESGQVGPCCSCRCQVIRSVSQWSAGTSQVEESIHNAYCSLIDKSEHFIYIENQFFISGLSGDEIIRNRVLEALFRRIMRAYNDKKPFRVIIVIPLIPGFQGGMDDAGAASVRAVMHWQYRTICRGQNSILHNLNEILGPKMHDYISFYGLRSYGKLYEGGPVACSQVYVHSKIMIVDDCTTLIGSANINDRSLLGSRDSEIGLLIEDKEMINSVMGGKPWKAGKFSLSLRLSLWSEHLGIRATEMSQILDPIVDSTYKDIWMATAKTNTAIYQDVFSCIPNDFIQSRAAFRQSIACWKERIGHTTIDLGIGPDQIESFQNGDVKRANPMERLVSVKGHLVCFPLDFMLKEDLRPVFNESEYYASPQVFH
;
A
#
# COMPACT_ATOMS: atom_id res chain seq x y z
N MET A 1 -34.02 -27.89 -16.79
CA MET A 1 -35.17 -28.44 -16.04
C MET A 1 -34.70 -28.72 -14.61
N PRO A 2 -35.44 -28.31 -13.57
CA PRO A 2 -35.02 -28.50 -12.17
C PRO A 2 -35.68 -29.74 -11.53
N MET A 3 -35.00 -30.36 -10.56
CA MET A 3 -35.63 -31.36 -9.68
C MET A 3 -35.85 -30.77 -8.27
N ARG A 4 -37.12 -30.75 -7.86
CA ARG A 4 -37.55 -30.92 -6.45
C ARG A 4 -37.30 -32.40 -6.08
N GLY A 5 -37.20 -32.87 -4.85
CA GLY A 5 -37.38 -32.27 -3.52
C GLY A 5 -37.98 -33.33 -2.57
N PHE A 6 -37.67 -33.27 -1.27
CA PHE A 6 -38.27 -34.02 -0.14
C PHE A 6 -37.76 -33.28 1.11
N VAL A 7 -38.53 -32.44 1.82
CA VAL A 7 -39.74 -32.67 2.63
C VAL A 7 -39.44 -33.44 3.92
N ASP A 8 -39.85 -32.79 5.00
CA ASP A 8 -39.80 -33.09 6.45
C ASP A 8 -40.51 -34.44 6.79
N ASP A 9 -40.56 -34.96 8.03
CA ASP A 9 -40.64 -34.28 9.33
C ASP A 9 -40.47 -35.28 10.52
N LEU A 10 -40.46 -34.75 11.75
CA LEU A 10 -40.83 -35.40 13.04
C LEU A 10 -40.03 -36.64 13.54
N ASP A 11 -39.40 -36.50 14.71
CA ASP A 11 -40.05 -36.94 15.96
C ASP A 11 -39.51 -36.19 17.21
N SER A 12 -40.12 -36.44 18.38
CA SER A 12 -40.15 -35.52 19.54
C SER A 12 -39.77 -36.19 20.89
N LEU A 13 -39.82 -35.38 21.97
CA LEU A 13 -39.71 -35.77 23.41
C LEU A 13 -38.28 -36.05 23.95
N ALA A 14 -37.90 -35.69 25.20
CA ALA A 14 -38.61 -35.07 26.32
C ALA A 14 -37.72 -34.18 27.23
N ARG A 15 -38.39 -33.45 28.15
CA ARG A 15 -37.87 -32.43 29.10
C ARG A 15 -37.04 -32.99 30.28
N HIS A 16 -36.06 -32.21 30.78
CA HIS A 16 -35.71 -32.00 32.22
C HIS A 16 -34.69 -30.84 32.41
N GLY A 17 -34.74 -29.95 33.42
CA GLY A 17 -35.93 -29.65 34.24
C GLY A 17 -35.91 -28.63 35.41
N LYS A 18 -34.79 -28.06 35.96
CA LYS A 18 -34.86 -27.27 37.23
C LYS A 18 -33.86 -26.12 37.51
N MET A 19 -34.43 -24.94 37.81
CA MET A 19 -34.10 -23.93 38.86
C MET A 19 -32.69 -23.31 39.07
N ALA A 20 -32.55 -22.08 38.57
CA ALA A 20 -32.33 -20.81 39.31
C ALA A 20 -31.36 -20.68 40.50
N SER A 21 -30.51 -19.63 40.44
CA SER A 21 -30.30 -18.68 41.56
C SER A 21 -29.85 -17.31 41.02
N ASP A 22 -30.25 -16.22 41.71
CA ASP A 22 -29.99 -14.84 41.30
C ASP A 22 -28.57 -14.35 41.65
N GLY A 23 -28.03 -13.46 40.82
CA GLY A 23 -26.77 -12.75 41.09
C GLY A 23 -26.77 -11.37 40.42
N VAL A 24 -26.85 -10.31 41.23
CA VAL A 24 -26.90 -8.91 40.77
C VAL A 24 -25.56 -8.52 40.13
N ALA A 25 -25.57 -8.12 38.86
CA ALA A 25 -24.40 -7.58 38.16
C ALA A 25 -24.41 -6.05 38.15
N GLN A 26 -23.40 -5.43 38.76
CA GLN A 26 -23.02 -4.04 38.45
C GLN A 26 -21.97 -4.01 37.32
N PRO A 27 -21.93 -2.95 36.48
CA PRO A 27 -21.07 -2.91 35.30
C PRO A 27 -19.64 -2.53 35.65
N GLY A 28 -18.75 -3.52 35.75
CA GLY A 28 -17.31 -3.32 35.83
C GLY A 28 -16.65 -3.31 34.44
N MET A 29 -16.19 -2.16 33.97
CA MET A 29 -15.25 -2.10 32.84
C MET A 29 -13.92 -2.77 33.22
N LYS A 30 -13.45 -3.72 32.42
CA LYS A 30 -12.02 -4.03 32.21
C LYS A 30 -11.87 -5.02 31.05
N ASP A 31 -11.22 -4.57 29.98
CA ASP A 31 -10.47 -5.42 29.04
C ASP A 31 -9.52 -4.55 28.18
N PRO A 32 -8.41 -4.02 28.74
CA PRO A 32 -7.19 -3.80 27.98
C PRO A 32 -6.43 -5.12 27.80
N GLU A 33 -5.34 -5.13 27.00
CA GLU A 33 -4.31 -6.20 26.88
C GLU A 33 -4.46 -7.31 25.81
N TRP A 34 -5.48 -7.34 24.93
CA TRP A 34 -5.46 -8.32 23.80
C TRP A 34 -4.29 -8.07 22.82
N TRP A 35 -3.77 -6.85 22.77
CA TRP A 35 -2.69 -6.42 21.89
C TRP A 35 -1.28 -6.52 22.52
N GLU A 36 -1.16 -6.66 23.85
CA GLU A 36 0.15 -6.73 24.53
C GLU A 36 0.87 -8.08 24.31
N THR A 37 0.13 -9.14 23.95
CA THR A 37 0.68 -10.49 23.79
C THR A 37 1.43 -10.74 22.48
N GLN A 38 1.74 -9.71 21.69
CA GLN A 38 2.47 -9.86 20.41
C GLN A 38 4.01 -9.83 20.52
N GLU A 39 4.61 -9.66 21.70
CA GLU A 39 6.07 -9.65 21.83
C GLU A 39 6.74 -11.06 21.86
N ARG A 40 7.60 -11.28 20.85
CA ARG A 40 8.81 -12.14 20.87
C ARG A 40 8.65 -13.66 21.02
N GLY A 41 8.28 -14.32 19.93
CA GLY A 41 8.65 -15.72 19.68
C GLY A 41 10.11 -15.89 19.24
N ASN A 42 11.09 -15.79 20.15
CA ASN A 42 12.50 -16.12 19.85
C ASN A 42 13.03 -17.27 20.71
N LYS A 43 12.70 -18.51 20.31
CA LYS A 43 13.41 -19.73 20.73
C LYS A 43 13.50 -20.66 19.53
N GLY A 44 14.73 -21.10 19.21
CA GLY A 44 14.99 -21.98 18.08
C GLY A 44 14.49 -23.41 18.30
N GLY A 45 14.07 -24.04 17.20
CA GLY A 45 13.60 -25.42 17.16
C GLY A 45 12.92 -25.70 15.83
N PHE A 46 13.69 -26.12 14.81
CA PHE A 46 13.09 -26.66 13.58
C PHE A 46 12.58 -28.07 13.88
N THR A 47 11.31 -28.17 14.24
CA THR A 47 10.54 -29.42 14.27
C THR A 47 9.28 -29.24 13.43
N ASP A 48 8.96 -30.26 12.63
CA ASP A 48 8.03 -30.22 11.50
C ASP A 48 6.56 -30.25 11.95
N GLU A 49 6.13 -29.21 12.66
CA GLU A 49 4.72 -28.88 12.85
C GLU A 49 4.44 -27.54 12.18
N SER A 50 3.46 -27.50 11.28
CA SER A 50 2.88 -26.27 10.72
C SER A 50 2.00 -25.57 11.77
N GLY A 51 2.64 -25.22 12.89
CA GLY A 51 2.02 -24.64 14.07
C GLY A 51 1.26 -23.37 13.75
N GLN A 52 0.10 -23.22 14.37
CA GLN A 52 -0.78 -22.06 14.24
C GLN A 52 -0.09 -20.82 14.81
N VAL A 53 0.46 -19.98 13.93
CA VAL A 53 1.20 -18.76 14.34
C VAL A 53 0.21 -17.65 14.68
N GLY A 54 0.12 -17.33 15.97
CA GLY A 54 -0.61 -16.16 16.48
C GLY A 54 -2.11 -16.39 16.71
N PRO A 55 -2.82 -15.39 17.26
CA PRO A 55 -4.23 -15.47 17.58
C PRO A 55 -5.09 -15.46 16.30
N CYS A 56 -6.02 -16.41 16.20
CA CYS A 56 -7.01 -16.43 15.12
C CYS A 56 -8.33 -15.72 15.50
N CYS A 57 -9.09 -15.36 14.48
CA CYS A 57 -10.43 -14.77 14.59
C CYS A 57 -11.34 -15.34 13.51
N SER A 58 -12.64 -15.39 13.79
CA SER A 58 -13.65 -15.92 12.89
C SER A 58 -13.90 -14.98 11.73
N CYS A 59 -13.62 -15.47 10.52
CA CYS A 59 -13.88 -14.77 9.26
C CYS A 59 -14.75 -15.64 8.33
N ARG A 60 -15.26 -15.04 7.26
CA ARG A 60 -15.70 -15.73 6.05
C ARG A 60 -14.63 -15.51 4.98
N CYS A 61 -13.95 -16.59 4.60
CA CYS A 61 -12.91 -16.54 3.58
C CYS A 61 -13.45 -17.13 2.27
N GLN A 62 -13.29 -16.42 1.16
CA GLN A 62 -13.57 -16.89 -0.18
C GLN A 62 -12.27 -16.87 -1.01
N VAL A 63 -11.91 -18.02 -1.57
CA VAL A 63 -10.81 -18.09 -2.55
C VAL A 63 -11.26 -17.42 -3.85
N ILE A 64 -10.37 -16.59 -4.39
CA ILE A 64 -10.51 -15.88 -5.66
C ILE A 64 -9.23 -16.12 -6.46
N ARG A 65 -9.31 -16.09 -7.80
CA ARG A 65 -8.19 -16.38 -8.69
C ARG A 65 -8.30 -15.67 -10.03
N SER A 66 -7.15 -15.57 -10.70
CA SER A 66 -7.03 -15.21 -12.10
C SER A 66 -6.49 -16.45 -12.82
N VAL A 67 -7.30 -17.11 -13.66
CA VAL A 67 -6.89 -18.32 -14.39
C VAL A 67 -7.58 -18.45 -15.74
N SER A 68 -6.99 -19.23 -16.65
CA SER A 68 -7.58 -19.55 -17.95
C SER A 68 -7.14 -20.92 -18.47
N GLN A 69 -7.57 -21.26 -19.70
CA GLN A 69 -7.28 -22.53 -20.36
C GLN A 69 -5.80 -22.91 -20.39
N TRP A 70 -4.88 -21.94 -20.53
CA TRP A 70 -3.44 -22.21 -20.61
C TRP A 70 -2.80 -22.50 -19.24
N SER A 71 -3.30 -21.86 -18.18
CA SER A 71 -2.69 -21.91 -16.85
C SER A 71 -3.35 -22.90 -15.89
N ALA A 72 -4.65 -23.17 -16.04
CA ALA A 72 -5.40 -24.08 -15.18
C ALA A 72 -6.34 -25.05 -15.94
N GLY A 73 -6.30 -25.06 -17.27
CA GLY A 73 -7.16 -25.94 -18.08
C GLY A 73 -8.65 -25.56 -18.07
N THR A 74 -9.02 -24.38 -17.57
CA THR A 74 -10.43 -23.96 -17.45
C THR A 74 -11.02 -23.57 -18.81
N SER A 75 -12.22 -24.06 -19.09
CA SER A 75 -12.94 -23.78 -20.34
C SER A 75 -13.40 -22.33 -20.50
N GLN A 76 -13.35 -21.55 -19.42
CA GLN A 76 -13.61 -20.10 -19.38
C GLN A 76 -12.47 -19.42 -18.63
N VAL A 77 -12.25 -18.14 -18.95
CA VAL A 77 -11.36 -17.28 -18.18
C VAL A 77 -12.06 -16.92 -16.86
N GLU A 78 -11.34 -17.03 -15.75
CA GLU A 78 -11.80 -16.55 -14.46
C GLU A 78 -10.95 -15.33 -14.05
N GLU A 79 -11.63 -14.23 -13.75
CA GLU A 79 -11.06 -12.96 -13.26
C GLU A 79 -11.73 -12.58 -11.93
N SER A 80 -11.93 -13.56 -11.04
CA SER A 80 -12.67 -13.35 -9.78
C SER A 80 -11.95 -12.40 -8.82
N ILE A 81 -10.62 -12.26 -8.95
CA ILE A 81 -9.85 -11.23 -8.23
C ILE A 81 -10.19 -9.81 -8.71
N HIS A 82 -10.21 -9.55 -10.01
CA HIS A 82 -10.54 -8.24 -10.57
C HIS A 82 -11.97 -7.82 -10.20
N ASN A 83 -12.91 -8.76 -10.31
CA ASN A 83 -14.29 -8.56 -9.87
C ASN A 83 -14.39 -8.27 -8.37
N ALA A 84 -13.61 -8.94 -7.52
CA ALA A 84 -13.55 -8.66 -6.09
C ALA A 84 -13.03 -7.24 -5.80
N TYR A 85 -11.91 -6.83 -6.40
CA TYR A 85 -11.37 -5.47 -6.27
C TYR A 85 -12.45 -4.41 -6.59
N CYS A 86 -13.02 -4.46 -7.79
CA CYS A 86 -14.01 -3.47 -8.24
C CYS A 86 -15.27 -3.46 -7.35
N SER A 87 -15.80 -4.64 -7.01
CA SER A 87 -16.99 -4.81 -6.17
C SER A 87 -16.80 -4.25 -4.75
N LEU A 88 -15.62 -4.44 -4.15
CA LEU A 88 -15.30 -3.93 -2.81
C LEU A 88 -15.09 -2.41 -2.82
N ILE A 89 -14.35 -1.89 -3.81
CA ILE A 89 -14.15 -0.45 -3.99
C ILE A 89 -15.52 0.25 -4.15
N ASP A 90 -16.40 -0.30 -5.00
CA ASP A 90 -17.74 0.25 -5.24
C ASP A 90 -18.64 0.20 -4.00
N LYS A 91 -18.47 -0.78 -3.11
CA LYS A 91 -19.28 -0.93 -1.88
C LYS A 91 -18.76 -0.16 -0.68
N SER A 92 -17.46 0.18 -0.65
CA SER A 92 -16.83 0.89 0.47
C SER A 92 -17.62 2.13 0.93
N GLU A 93 -17.58 2.46 2.21
CA GLU A 93 -18.31 3.60 2.80
C GLU A 93 -17.38 4.73 3.28
N HIS A 94 -16.19 4.39 3.78
CA HIS A 94 -15.33 5.29 4.56
C HIS A 94 -13.87 5.30 4.10
N PHE A 95 -13.28 4.13 3.88
CA PHE A 95 -11.83 3.99 3.84
C PHE A 95 -11.37 2.83 2.95
N ILE A 96 -10.33 3.08 2.15
CA ILE A 96 -9.60 2.05 1.41
C ILE A 96 -8.10 2.23 1.66
N TYR A 97 -7.46 1.16 2.14
CA TYR A 97 -6.00 1.00 2.18
C TYR A 97 -5.57 0.03 1.09
N ILE A 98 -4.54 0.34 0.32
CA ILE A 98 -3.94 -0.55 -0.68
C ILE A 98 -2.43 -0.58 -0.47
N GLU A 99 -1.86 -1.77 -0.34
CA GLU A 99 -0.44 -1.99 -0.60
C GLU A 99 -0.29 -2.85 -1.85
N ASN A 100 0.40 -2.36 -2.87
CA ASN A 100 0.61 -3.13 -4.09
C ASN A 100 1.99 -2.87 -4.71
N GLN A 101 2.60 -3.90 -5.30
CA GLN A 101 3.86 -3.76 -6.04
C GLN A 101 3.71 -2.93 -7.33
N PHE A 102 2.55 -3.01 -7.99
CA PHE A 102 2.26 -2.23 -9.19
C PHE A 102 0.90 -1.54 -9.06
N PHE A 103 0.80 -0.33 -9.59
CA PHE A 103 -0.46 0.40 -9.67
C PHE A 103 -0.68 0.90 -11.10
N ILE A 104 -1.16 -0.02 -11.95
CA ILE A 104 -1.34 0.16 -13.39
C ILE A 104 -2.76 -0.23 -13.76
N SER A 105 -3.59 0.75 -14.12
CA SER A 105 -5.03 0.54 -14.32
C SER A 105 -5.63 1.64 -15.20
N GLY A 106 -6.78 1.38 -15.82
CA GLY A 106 -7.40 2.29 -16.80
C GLY A 106 -8.78 2.81 -16.36
N LEU A 107 -9.05 4.08 -16.64
CA LEU A 107 -10.40 4.65 -16.58
C LEU A 107 -11.29 4.09 -17.70
N SER A 108 -12.60 4.34 -17.61
CA SER A 108 -13.54 4.05 -18.69
C SER A 108 -13.10 4.72 -20.00
N GLY A 109 -13.14 3.99 -21.10
CA GLY A 109 -12.64 4.43 -22.41
C GLY A 109 -11.15 4.17 -22.67
N ASP A 110 -10.36 3.71 -21.69
CA ASP A 110 -8.98 3.29 -21.94
C ASP A 110 -8.95 1.95 -22.69
N GLU A 111 -8.57 1.98 -23.97
CA GLU A 111 -8.45 0.78 -24.82
C GLU A 111 -7.14 0.00 -24.59
N ILE A 112 -6.14 0.65 -23.98
CA ILE A 112 -4.79 0.07 -23.78
C ILE A 112 -4.78 -0.77 -22.50
N ILE A 113 -5.13 -0.15 -21.37
CA ILE A 113 -5.21 -0.84 -20.07
C ILE A 113 -6.67 -1.20 -19.81
N ARG A 114 -6.94 -2.49 -19.61
CA ARG A 114 -8.32 -3.02 -19.59
C ARG A 114 -8.91 -3.17 -18.20
N ASN A 115 -8.10 -3.45 -17.18
CA ASN A 115 -8.57 -3.58 -15.81
C ASN A 115 -9.12 -2.23 -15.29
N ARG A 116 -10.19 -2.28 -14.49
CA ARG A 116 -11.03 -1.13 -14.10
C ARG A 116 -10.97 -0.78 -12.61
N VAL A 117 -9.87 -1.14 -11.95
CA VAL A 117 -9.61 -0.76 -10.55
C VAL A 117 -9.55 0.78 -10.41
N LEU A 118 -8.89 1.47 -11.34
CA LEU A 118 -8.82 2.94 -11.37
C LEU A 118 -10.20 3.58 -11.54
N GLU A 119 -11.01 3.05 -12.45
CA GLU A 119 -12.37 3.50 -12.72
C GLU A 119 -13.27 3.32 -11.48
N ALA A 120 -13.16 2.18 -10.79
CA ALA A 120 -13.88 1.96 -9.53
C ALA A 120 -13.47 2.98 -8.46
N LEU A 121 -12.16 3.24 -8.28
CA LEU A 121 -11.65 4.23 -7.33
C LEU A 121 -12.14 5.65 -7.69
N PHE A 122 -12.06 6.04 -8.97
CA PHE A 122 -12.53 7.33 -9.44
C PHE A 122 -14.03 7.53 -9.18
N ARG A 123 -14.88 6.61 -9.63
CA ARG A 123 -16.34 6.66 -9.37
C ARG A 123 -16.65 6.69 -7.88
N ARG A 124 -15.89 5.93 -7.07
CA ARG A 124 -16.08 5.86 -5.62
C ARG A 124 -15.73 7.17 -4.92
N ILE A 125 -14.63 7.82 -5.31
CA ILE A 125 -14.22 9.14 -4.80
C ILE A 125 -15.27 10.19 -5.23
N MET A 126 -15.69 10.18 -6.48
CA MET A 126 -16.75 11.08 -6.98
C MET A 126 -18.06 10.94 -6.20
N ARG A 127 -18.45 9.71 -5.82
CA ARG A 127 -19.61 9.48 -4.92
C ARG A 127 -19.41 10.16 -3.56
N ALA A 128 -18.25 10.00 -2.92
CA ALA A 128 -17.98 10.63 -1.62
C ALA A 128 -18.02 12.17 -1.70
N TYR A 129 -17.42 12.73 -2.76
CA TYR A 129 -17.39 14.17 -2.99
C TYR A 129 -18.79 14.76 -3.18
N ASN A 130 -19.61 14.13 -4.03
CA ASN A 130 -20.99 14.54 -4.29
C ASN A 130 -21.87 14.42 -3.03
N ASP A 131 -21.69 13.34 -2.26
CA ASP A 131 -22.38 13.11 -0.97
C ASP A 131 -21.86 14.02 0.16
N LYS A 132 -20.76 14.77 -0.05
CA LYS A 132 -20.04 15.56 0.98
C LYS A 132 -19.61 14.71 2.18
N LYS A 133 -19.29 13.43 1.96
CA LYS A 133 -18.82 12.49 2.99
C LYS A 133 -17.29 12.47 3.04
N PRO A 134 -16.68 12.36 4.23
CA PRO A 134 -15.27 12.03 4.34
C PRO A 134 -15.04 10.62 3.78
N PHE A 135 -14.04 10.47 2.91
CA PHE A 135 -13.63 9.20 2.33
C PHE A 135 -12.15 9.28 1.98
N ARG A 136 -11.34 8.28 2.34
CA ARG A 136 -9.89 8.27 2.06
C ARG A 136 -9.49 7.02 1.30
N VAL A 137 -8.63 7.19 0.31
CA VAL A 137 -7.90 6.13 -0.39
C VAL A 137 -6.41 6.35 -0.16
N ILE A 138 -5.75 5.41 0.51
CA ILE A 138 -4.32 5.45 0.81
C ILE A 138 -3.65 4.31 0.05
N ILE A 139 -2.69 4.66 -0.81
CA ILE A 139 -1.98 3.71 -1.67
C ILE A 139 -0.50 3.73 -1.33
N VAL A 140 0.04 2.59 -0.93
CA VAL A 140 1.46 2.36 -0.64
C VAL A 140 2.03 1.45 -1.74
N ILE A 141 3.04 1.94 -2.44
CA ILE A 141 3.65 1.31 -3.63
C ILE A 141 5.18 1.44 -3.55
N PRO A 142 5.96 0.56 -4.22
CA PRO A 142 7.42 0.69 -4.23
C PRO A 142 7.82 2.00 -4.93
N LEU A 143 8.83 2.68 -4.39
CA LEU A 143 9.30 3.97 -4.90
C LEU A 143 9.88 3.83 -6.32
N ILE A 144 10.57 2.72 -6.59
CA ILE A 144 11.06 2.33 -7.91
C ILE A 144 10.71 0.85 -8.13
N PRO A 145 10.17 0.45 -9.30
CA PRO A 145 9.97 -0.96 -9.66
C PRO A 145 11.26 -1.79 -9.53
N GLY A 146 11.17 -2.96 -8.91
CA GLY A 146 12.32 -3.82 -8.64
C GLY A 146 12.78 -4.60 -9.87
N PHE A 147 13.87 -4.16 -10.49
CA PHE A 147 14.61 -4.88 -11.54
C PHE A 147 16.12 -4.72 -11.31
N GLN A 148 16.92 -5.49 -12.06
CA GLN A 148 18.38 -5.39 -12.03
C GLN A 148 18.88 -4.28 -12.97
N GLY A 149 19.55 -3.26 -12.42
CA GLY A 149 20.20 -2.18 -13.17
C GLY A 149 19.80 -0.78 -12.68
N GLY A 150 20.75 0.16 -12.70
CA GLY A 150 20.49 1.56 -12.33
C GLY A 150 19.70 2.27 -13.42
N MET A 151 18.95 3.34 -13.08
CA MET A 151 17.85 3.89 -13.93
C MET A 151 18.24 4.43 -15.33
N ASP A 152 19.52 4.53 -15.64
CA ASP A 152 20.06 4.98 -16.94
C ASP A 152 20.88 3.89 -17.66
N ASP A 153 20.93 2.67 -17.10
CA ASP A 153 21.55 1.49 -17.72
C ASP A 153 20.64 0.83 -18.76
N ALA A 154 21.19 -0.11 -19.55
CA ALA A 154 20.42 -0.87 -20.54
C ALA A 154 19.23 -1.65 -19.91
N GLY A 155 19.43 -2.25 -18.72
CA GLY A 155 18.35 -2.95 -17.98
C GLY A 155 17.27 -2.03 -17.40
N ALA A 156 17.47 -0.71 -17.42
CA ALA A 156 16.49 0.24 -16.93
C ALA A 156 15.33 0.49 -17.89
N ALA A 157 15.39 0.06 -19.14
CA ALA A 157 14.28 0.21 -20.08
C ALA A 157 13.01 -0.48 -19.54
N SER A 158 13.14 -1.67 -18.96
CA SER A 158 12.07 -2.35 -18.21
C SER A 158 11.54 -1.54 -17.01
N VAL A 159 12.43 -0.97 -16.17
CA VAL A 159 12.04 -0.13 -15.02
C VAL A 159 11.24 1.09 -15.49
N ARG A 160 11.76 1.81 -16.48
CA ARG A 160 11.14 3.03 -17.01
C ARG A 160 9.83 2.72 -17.72
N ALA A 161 9.70 1.61 -18.43
CA ALA A 161 8.45 1.17 -19.05
C ALA A 161 7.35 0.95 -18.00
N VAL A 162 7.66 0.28 -16.87
CA VAL A 162 6.71 0.13 -15.76
C VAL A 162 6.39 1.48 -15.12
N MET A 163 7.39 2.34 -14.90
CA MET A 163 7.18 3.70 -14.37
C MET A 163 6.31 4.56 -15.30
N HIS A 164 6.42 4.42 -16.62
CA HIS A 164 5.56 5.10 -17.59
C HIS A 164 4.09 4.76 -17.34
N TRP A 165 3.75 3.46 -17.26
CA TRP A 165 2.37 3.01 -17.06
C TRP A 165 1.84 3.34 -15.67
N GLN A 166 2.68 3.25 -14.63
CA GLN A 166 2.32 3.65 -13.27
C GLN A 166 2.07 5.15 -13.17
N TYR A 167 2.94 5.99 -13.72
CA TYR A 167 2.71 7.44 -13.75
C TYR A 167 1.54 7.85 -14.63
N ARG A 168 1.29 7.17 -15.76
CA ARG A 168 0.08 7.37 -16.59
C ARG A 168 -1.20 7.03 -15.84
N THR A 169 -1.16 6.03 -14.96
CA THR A 169 -2.28 5.66 -14.07
C THR A 169 -2.49 6.72 -12.99
N ILE A 170 -1.41 7.21 -12.38
CA ILE A 170 -1.44 8.12 -11.23
C ILE A 170 -1.67 9.58 -11.65
N CYS A 171 -0.73 10.22 -12.36
CA CYS A 171 -0.70 11.68 -12.55
C CYS A 171 -0.41 12.21 -13.96
N ARG A 172 -0.04 11.37 -14.94
CA ARG A 172 0.43 11.83 -16.26
C ARG A 172 -0.60 11.62 -17.36
N GLY A 173 -1.13 12.74 -17.84
CA GLY A 173 -2.06 12.80 -18.99
C GLY A 173 -3.52 12.55 -18.62
N GLN A 174 -4.37 12.64 -19.64
CA GLN A 174 -5.84 12.66 -19.51
C GLN A 174 -6.46 11.36 -19.00
N ASN A 175 -5.71 10.24 -18.98
CA ASN A 175 -6.19 8.96 -18.45
C ASN A 175 -5.81 8.73 -16.98
N SER A 176 -5.12 9.70 -16.35
CA SER A 176 -4.63 9.57 -14.98
C SER A 176 -5.66 9.99 -13.92
N ILE A 177 -5.70 9.29 -12.79
CA ILE A 177 -6.72 9.55 -11.75
C ILE A 177 -6.54 10.93 -11.09
N LEU A 178 -5.31 11.37 -10.84
CA LEU A 178 -5.07 12.67 -10.21
C LEU A 178 -5.43 13.84 -11.14
N HIS A 179 -5.21 13.72 -12.45
CA HIS A 179 -5.65 14.73 -13.41
C HIS A 179 -7.17 14.86 -13.42
N ASN A 180 -7.90 13.76 -13.63
CA ASN A 180 -9.37 13.76 -13.70
C ASN A 180 -10.02 14.21 -12.40
N LEU A 181 -9.47 13.85 -11.24
CA LEU A 181 -9.95 14.35 -9.95
C LEU A 181 -9.62 15.84 -9.76
N ASN A 182 -8.44 16.31 -10.16
CA ASN A 182 -8.08 17.72 -10.01
C ASN A 182 -8.98 18.66 -10.85
N GLU A 183 -9.37 18.27 -12.06
CA GLU A 183 -10.29 19.06 -12.89
C GLU A 183 -11.66 19.31 -12.23
N ILE A 184 -12.09 18.44 -11.28
CA ILE A 184 -13.43 18.50 -10.66
C ILE A 184 -13.37 18.93 -9.18
N LEU A 185 -12.38 18.44 -8.43
CA LEU A 185 -12.21 18.68 -6.98
C LEU A 185 -11.19 19.80 -6.69
N GLY A 186 -10.32 20.14 -7.65
CA GLY A 186 -9.18 21.01 -7.45
C GLY A 186 -8.29 20.53 -6.29
N PRO A 187 -7.77 21.45 -5.44
CA PRO A 187 -6.90 21.12 -4.31
C PRO A 187 -7.48 20.09 -3.32
N LYS A 188 -8.81 19.91 -3.27
CA LYS A 188 -9.47 18.92 -2.40
C LYS A 188 -9.22 17.48 -2.84
N MET A 189 -8.69 17.22 -4.03
CA MET A 189 -8.35 15.87 -4.48
C MET A 189 -7.42 15.14 -3.49
N HIS A 190 -6.49 15.85 -2.84
CA HIS A 190 -5.61 15.30 -1.80
C HIS A 190 -6.32 14.93 -0.48
N ASP A 191 -7.54 15.40 -0.25
CA ASP A 191 -8.38 14.90 0.85
C ASP A 191 -8.92 13.49 0.57
N TYR A 192 -8.99 13.05 -0.70
CA TYR A 192 -9.63 11.79 -1.07
C TYR A 192 -8.65 10.67 -1.46
N ILE A 193 -7.53 11.00 -2.10
CA ILE A 193 -6.56 10.01 -2.56
C ILE A 193 -5.12 10.50 -2.37
N SER A 194 -4.23 9.60 -1.93
CA SER A 194 -2.82 9.89 -1.74
C SER A 194 -1.93 8.66 -1.92
N PHE A 195 -0.69 8.90 -2.39
CA PHE A 195 0.28 7.89 -2.79
C PHE A 195 1.55 8.01 -1.96
N TYR A 196 2.06 6.88 -1.50
CA TYR A 196 3.22 6.77 -0.62
C TYR A 196 4.12 5.60 -1.04
N GLY A 197 5.36 5.62 -0.55
CA GLY A 197 6.23 4.46 -0.53
C GLY A 197 6.90 4.33 0.82
N LEU A 198 7.80 3.35 0.93
CA LEU A 198 8.51 3.04 2.17
C LEU A 198 10.02 3.16 1.97
N ARG A 199 10.74 3.68 2.97
CA ARG A 199 12.20 3.84 2.97
C ARG A 199 12.77 3.59 4.37
N SER A 200 13.96 3.01 4.43
CA SER A 200 14.72 2.81 5.66
C SER A 200 16.15 3.30 5.51
N TYR A 201 16.85 3.49 6.63
CA TYR A 201 18.26 3.82 6.69
C TYR A 201 18.99 3.00 7.77
N GLY A 202 20.31 2.91 7.65
CA GLY A 202 21.18 2.28 8.63
C GLY A 202 22.65 2.56 8.32
N LYS A 203 23.56 2.04 9.15
CA LYS A 203 24.98 1.98 8.80
C LYS A 203 25.27 0.64 8.14
N LEU A 204 26.11 0.63 7.11
CA LEU A 204 26.48 -0.63 6.43
C LEU A 204 27.33 -1.56 7.31
N TYR A 205 28.08 -1.00 8.26
CA TYR A 205 28.84 -1.70 9.30
C TYR A 205 29.15 -0.73 10.46
N GLU A 206 29.68 -1.21 11.58
CA GLU A 206 30.06 -0.32 12.70
C GLU A 206 31.16 0.66 12.30
N GLY A 207 30.91 1.95 12.50
CA GLY A 207 31.79 3.03 12.01
C GLY A 207 31.72 3.29 10.50
N GLY A 208 30.98 2.48 9.74
CA GLY A 208 30.79 2.65 8.31
C GLY A 208 29.80 3.76 7.91
N PRO A 209 29.68 4.03 6.59
CA PRO A 209 28.81 5.07 6.07
C PRO A 209 27.34 4.77 6.36
N VAL A 210 26.55 5.84 6.50
CA VAL A 210 25.10 5.76 6.59
C VAL A 210 24.53 5.60 5.19
N ALA A 211 23.63 4.64 5.00
CA ALA A 211 22.96 4.37 3.73
C ALA A 211 21.44 4.39 3.92
N CYS A 212 20.70 4.74 2.88
CA CYS A 212 19.27 4.50 2.77
C CYS A 212 18.92 3.65 1.55
N SER A 213 17.82 2.91 1.66
CA SER A 213 17.21 2.16 0.56
C SER A 213 15.69 2.13 0.70
N GLN A 214 14.97 1.93 -0.41
CA GLN A 214 13.53 1.69 -0.34
C GLN A 214 13.25 0.38 0.42
N VAL A 215 12.19 0.36 1.22
CA VAL A 215 11.60 -0.90 1.67
C VAL A 215 10.66 -1.32 0.55
N TYR A 216 11.00 -2.40 -0.15
CA TYR A 216 10.33 -2.75 -1.40
C TYR A 216 8.95 -3.36 -1.12
N VAL A 217 7.89 -2.59 -1.42
CA VAL A 217 6.50 -3.00 -1.22
C VAL A 217 6.15 -4.09 -2.23
N HIS A 218 6.31 -5.35 -1.81
CA HIS A 218 5.90 -6.52 -2.60
C HIS A 218 4.50 -7.02 -2.23
N SER A 219 3.84 -6.41 -1.25
CA SER A 219 2.44 -6.67 -0.86
C SER A 219 1.49 -6.67 -2.05
N LYS A 220 0.36 -7.40 -1.93
CA LYS A 220 -0.84 -7.24 -2.76
C LYS A 220 -2.06 -7.36 -1.85
N ILE A 221 -2.32 -6.28 -1.10
CA ILE A 221 -3.32 -6.21 -0.04
C ILE A 221 -4.25 -5.03 -0.29
N MET A 222 -5.54 -5.21 -0.05
CA MET A 222 -6.51 -4.12 0.06
C MET A 222 -7.37 -4.31 1.31
N ILE A 223 -7.47 -3.30 2.16
CA ILE A 223 -8.35 -3.28 3.35
C ILE A 223 -9.44 -2.22 3.11
N VAL A 224 -10.69 -2.58 3.38
CA VAL A 224 -11.87 -1.74 3.18
C VAL A 224 -12.65 -1.60 4.48
N ASP A 225 -12.87 -0.35 4.88
CA ASP A 225 -13.68 0.09 6.05
C ASP A 225 -13.34 -0.58 7.40
N ASP A 226 -12.12 -1.11 7.52
CA ASP A 226 -11.67 -2.00 8.62
C ASP A 226 -12.58 -3.22 8.85
N CYS A 227 -13.28 -3.71 7.81
CA CYS A 227 -14.23 -4.84 7.90
C CYS A 227 -14.00 -5.95 6.86
N THR A 228 -13.29 -5.66 5.77
CA THR A 228 -13.01 -6.63 4.71
C THR A 228 -11.59 -6.44 4.19
N THR A 229 -10.86 -7.55 4.02
CA THR A 229 -9.51 -7.56 3.47
C THR A 229 -9.41 -8.49 2.26
N LEU A 230 -8.74 -8.05 1.20
CA LEU A 230 -8.28 -8.87 0.08
C LEU A 230 -6.76 -9.05 0.21
N ILE A 231 -6.27 -10.30 0.23
CA ILE A 231 -4.84 -10.64 0.24
C ILE A 231 -4.57 -11.65 -0.88
N GLY A 232 -3.49 -11.49 -1.66
CA GLY A 232 -3.14 -12.49 -2.68
C GLY A 232 -1.79 -12.27 -3.35
N SER A 233 -1.62 -12.87 -4.53
CA SER A 233 -0.47 -12.68 -5.41
C SER A 233 -0.70 -11.60 -6.48
N ALA A 234 -1.97 -11.32 -6.81
CA ALA A 234 -2.37 -10.45 -7.91
C ALA A 234 -2.03 -8.97 -7.70
N ASN A 235 -1.20 -8.43 -8.60
CA ASN A 235 -0.89 -7.01 -8.65
C ASN A 235 -2.05 -6.20 -9.24
N ILE A 236 -2.06 -4.87 -9.07
CA ILE A 236 -2.96 -4.00 -9.84
C ILE A 236 -2.29 -3.70 -11.19
N ASN A 237 -2.46 -4.64 -12.13
CA ASN A 237 -2.08 -4.55 -13.54
C ASN A 237 -2.92 -5.54 -14.37
N ASP A 238 -2.94 -5.40 -15.70
CA ASP A 238 -3.70 -6.32 -16.58
C ASP A 238 -3.13 -7.75 -16.54
N ARG A 239 -1.81 -7.90 -16.31
CA ARG A 239 -1.14 -9.20 -16.18
C ARG A 239 -1.76 -10.07 -15.09
N SER A 240 -1.99 -9.51 -13.92
CA SER A 240 -2.55 -10.21 -12.76
C SER A 240 -4.08 -10.24 -12.76
N LEU A 241 -4.76 -9.25 -13.37
CA LEU A 241 -6.20 -9.06 -13.19
C LEU A 241 -7.09 -9.65 -14.30
N LEU A 242 -6.61 -9.81 -15.54
CA LEU A 242 -7.47 -10.22 -16.66
C LEU A 242 -7.71 -11.74 -16.80
N GLY A 243 -7.16 -12.59 -15.92
CA GLY A 243 -7.32 -14.07 -15.91
C GLY A 243 -6.67 -14.84 -17.08
N SER A 244 -6.62 -14.22 -18.25
CA SER A 244 -6.08 -14.73 -19.52
C SER A 244 -4.56 -14.63 -19.62
N ARG A 245 -3.93 -13.88 -18.70
CA ARG A 245 -2.48 -13.73 -18.55
C ARG A 245 -2.02 -14.58 -17.37
N ASP A 246 -1.25 -14.04 -16.44
CA ASP A 246 -0.63 -14.80 -15.34
C ASP A 246 -1.67 -15.46 -14.43
N SER A 247 -1.32 -16.63 -13.87
CA SER A 247 -2.14 -17.31 -12.88
C SER A 247 -1.95 -16.70 -11.50
N GLU A 248 -3.03 -16.21 -10.89
CA GLU A 248 -3.00 -15.58 -9.58
C GLU A 248 -3.99 -16.23 -8.61
N ILE A 249 -3.70 -16.12 -7.32
CA ILE A 249 -4.59 -16.56 -6.23
C ILE A 249 -4.73 -15.47 -5.18
N GLY A 250 -5.89 -15.42 -4.53
CA GLY A 250 -6.13 -14.57 -3.38
C GLY A 250 -7.25 -15.09 -2.48
N LEU A 251 -7.39 -14.45 -1.34
CA LEU A 251 -8.45 -14.63 -0.37
C LEU A 251 -9.17 -13.29 -0.18
N LEU A 252 -10.48 -13.33 -0.35
CA LEU A 252 -11.39 -12.33 0.18
C LEU A 252 -11.78 -12.75 1.59
N ILE A 253 -11.46 -11.91 2.58
CA ILE A 253 -11.64 -12.15 4.01
C ILE A 253 -12.66 -11.12 4.52
N GLU A 254 -13.87 -11.56 4.81
CA GLU A 254 -14.92 -10.76 5.46
C GLU A 254 -14.94 -11.10 6.96
N ASP A 255 -14.81 -10.11 7.83
CA ASP A 255 -14.83 -10.34 9.29
C ASP A 255 -16.20 -10.82 9.79
N LYS A 256 -16.20 -11.70 10.82
CA LYS A 256 -17.41 -12.04 11.60
C LYS A 256 -17.33 -11.55 13.04
N GLU A 257 -16.14 -11.44 13.60
CA GLU A 257 -15.90 -10.88 14.93
C GLU A 257 -15.76 -9.35 14.83
N MET A 258 -16.81 -8.64 15.26
CA MET A 258 -16.86 -7.17 15.21
C MET A 258 -16.54 -6.55 16.57
N ILE A 259 -15.53 -5.68 16.62
CA ILE A 259 -15.10 -4.95 17.81
C ILE A 259 -15.48 -3.47 17.76
N ASN A 260 -15.55 -2.83 18.93
CA ASN A 260 -15.82 -1.39 19.01
C ASN A 260 -14.61 -0.61 18.49
N SER A 261 -14.84 0.28 17.53
CA SER A 261 -13.85 1.21 16.98
C SER A 261 -14.49 2.58 16.72
N VAL A 262 -13.79 3.44 15.99
CA VAL A 262 -14.24 4.76 15.56
C VAL A 262 -13.92 4.98 14.08
N MET A 263 -14.82 5.67 13.37
CA MET A 263 -14.68 5.99 11.96
C MET A 263 -15.30 7.37 11.69
N GLY A 264 -14.49 8.35 11.30
CA GLY A 264 -14.94 9.73 11.10
C GLY A 264 -15.45 10.40 12.39
N GLY A 265 -14.86 10.06 13.54
CA GLY A 265 -15.25 10.55 14.86
C GLY A 265 -16.55 9.96 15.40
N LYS A 266 -17.11 8.93 14.76
CA LYS A 266 -18.35 8.26 15.16
C LYS A 266 -18.06 6.82 15.61
N PRO A 267 -18.85 6.26 16.54
CA PRO A 267 -18.75 4.85 16.90
C PRO A 267 -18.90 3.95 15.68
N TRP A 268 -17.97 3.02 15.50
CA TRP A 268 -17.93 2.05 14.40
C TRP A 268 -17.82 0.63 14.93
N LYS A 269 -18.29 -0.34 14.14
CA LYS A 269 -18.08 -1.76 14.36
C LYS A 269 -17.06 -2.22 13.31
N ALA A 270 -15.82 -2.33 13.72
CA ALA A 270 -14.73 -2.78 12.86
C ALA A 270 -14.55 -4.30 12.98
N GLY A 271 -14.15 -4.94 11.89
CA GLY A 271 -13.73 -6.33 11.85
C GLY A 271 -12.40 -6.52 12.60
N LYS A 272 -12.32 -7.54 13.45
CA LYS A 272 -11.14 -7.83 14.27
C LYS A 272 -9.90 -8.15 13.43
N PHE A 273 -10.04 -8.90 12.34
CA PHE A 273 -8.94 -9.20 11.42
C PHE A 273 -8.51 -7.93 10.67
N SER A 274 -9.44 -7.28 9.98
CA SER A 274 -9.12 -6.15 9.10
C SER A 274 -8.55 -4.95 9.88
N LEU A 275 -9.12 -4.61 11.05
CA LEU A 275 -8.60 -3.55 11.91
C LEU A 275 -7.22 -3.90 12.50
N SER A 276 -7.00 -5.13 12.97
CA SER A 276 -5.70 -5.51 13.56
C SER A 276 -4.59 -5.54 12.52
N LEU A 277 -4.89 -6.01 11.30
CA LEU A 277 -3.95 -5.94 10.17
C LEU A 277 -3.62 -4.49 9.80
N ARG A 278 -4.63 -3.61 9.66
CA ARG A 278 -4.39 -2.19 9.34
C ARG A 278 -3.59 -1.49 10.44
N LEU A 279 -3.93 -1.70 11.72
CA LEU A 279 -3.17 -1.17 12.86
C LEU A 279 -1.71 -1.62 12.83
N SER A 280 -1.46 -2.90 12.58
CA SER A 280 -0.10 -3.46 12.51
C SER A 280 0.74 -2.81 11.39
N LEU A 281 0.19 -2.74 10.17
CA LEU A 281 0.88 -2.11 9.03
C LEU A 281 1.13 -0.61 9.29
N TRP A 282 0.15 0.11 9.83
CA TRP A 282 0.32 1.54 10.14
C TRP A 282 1.29 1.78 11.31
N SER A 283 1.34 0.89 12.30
CA SER A 283 2.31 0.91 13.39
C SER A 283 3.74 0.84 12.86
N GLU A 284 4.01 -0.11 11.96
CA GLU A 284 5.30 -0.26 11.28
C GLU A 284 5.64 0.98 10.46
N HIS A 285 4.75 1.38 9.55
CA HIS A 285 5.02 2.44 8.57
C HIS A 285 5.20 3.82 9.23
N LEU A 286 4.53 4.09 10.35
CA LEU A 286 4.63 5.34 11.10
C LEU A 286 5.62 5.27 12.28
N GLY A 287 6.14 4.08 12.62
CA GLY A 287 7.02 3.88 13.78
C GLY A 287 6.32 4.16 15.13
N ILE A 288 5.02 3.88 15.20
CA ILE A 288 4.19 4.12 16.40
C ILE A 288 4.20 2.85 17.27
N ARG A 289 4.47 3.00 18.57
CA ARG A 289 4.54 1.87 19.50
C ARG A 289 3.14 1.36 19.87
N ALA A 290 3.07 0.12 20.37
CA ALA A 290 1.81 -0.51 20.77
C ALA A 290 0.96 0.35 21.75
N THR A 291 1.61 1.05 22.69
CA THR A 291 0.97 1.96 23.65
C THR A 291 0.37 3.24 23.03
N GLU A 292 0.69 3.54 21.77
CA GLU A 292 0.28 4.75 21.05
C GLU A 292 -0.73 4.44 19.91
N MET A 293 -1.14 3.17 19.74
CA MET A 293 -2.09 2.70 18.71
C MET A 293 -3.43 3.44 18.69
N SER A 294 -3.88 3.97 19.83
CA SER A 294 -5.12 4.74 19.92
C SER A 294 -5.11 6.01 19.06
N GLN A 295 -3.93 6.57 18.76
CA GLN A 295 -3.77 7.75 17.89
C GLN A 295 -4.13 7.48 16.42
N ILE A 296 -4.05 6.20 16.00
CA ILE A 296 -4.31 5.75 14.63
C ILE A 296 -5.54 4.85 14.51
N LEU A 297 -6.42 4.84 15.51
CA LEU A 297 -7.60 3.98 15.55
C LEU A 297 -8.65 4.37 14.49
N ASP A 298 -8.88 5.67 14.28
CA ASP A 298 -9.79 6.21 13.25
C ASP A 298 -8.97 6.58 11.99
N PRO A 299 -9.12 5.88 10.85
CA PRO A 299 -8.26 6.10 9.70
C PRO A 299 -8.62 7.32 8.85
N ILE A 300 -9.75 8.01 9.11
CA ILE A 300 -10.26 9.06 8.19
C ILE A 300 -10.36 10.47 8.76
N VAL A 301 -10.32 10.63 10.09
CA VAL A 301 -10.26 11.95 10.75
C VAL A 301 -8.96 12.69 10.42
N ASP A 302 -9.02 14.01 10.33
CA ASP A 302 -7.86 14.86 9.97
C ASP A 302 -6.70 14.71 10.97
N SER A 303 -6.96 14.53 12.26
CA SER A 303 -5.93 14.31 13.29
C SER A 303 -5.08 13.06 13.05
N THR A 304 -5.62 12.05 12.37
CA THR A 304 -4.89 10.83 12.03
C THR A 304 -4.35 10.91 10.60
N TYR A 305 -5.19 11.27 9.63
CA TYR A 305 -4.81 11.30 8.22
C TYR A 305 -3.85 12.44 7.88
N LYS A 306 -4.13 13.67 8.32
CA LYS A 306 -3.29 14.84 8.00
C LYS A 306 -2.15 14.99 9.00
N ASP A 307 -2.46 15.00 10.29
CA ASP A 307 -1.51 15.42 11.34
C ASP A 307 -0.54 14.30 11.74
N ILE A 308 -0.88 13.03 11.48
CA ILE A 308 0.02 11.88 11.68
C ILE A 308 0.50 11.31 10.34
N TRP A 309 -0.38 10.75 9.50
CA TRP A 309 0.01 10.01 8.30
C TRP A 309 0.70 10.91 7.25
N MET A 310 0.02 11.94 6.74
CA MET A 310 0.61 12.86 5.76
C MET A 310 1.78 13.66 6.33
N ALA A 311 1.72 14.08 7.59
CA ALA A 311 2.81 14.82 8.24
C ALA A 311 4.08 13.96 8.35
N THR A 312 3.96 12.71 8.81
CA THR A 312 5.10 11.77 8.91
C THR A 312 5.70 11.52 7.53
N ALA A 313 4.88 11.24 6.52
CA ALA A 313 5.33 11.04 5.14
C ALA A 313 6.12 12.24 4.60
N LYS A 314 5.61 13.46 4.77
CA LYS A 314 6.27 14.71 4.34
C LYS A 314 7.58 14.96 5.07
N THR A 315 7.58 14.81 6.41
CA THR A 315 8.76 15.03 7.25
C THR A 315 9.86 14.03 6.91
N ASN A 316 9.53 12.74 6.79
CA ASN A 316 10.47 11.71 6.39
C ASN A 316 11.02 11.98 4.97
N THR A 317 10.18 12.29 3.98
CA THR A 317 10.63 12.64 2.62
C THR A 317 11.62 13.81 2.62
N ALA A 318 11.33 14.88 3.37
CA ALA A 318 12.25 16.01 3.50
C ALA A 318 13.60 15.59 4.11
N ILE A 319 13.59 14.86 5.23
CA ILE A 319 14.83 14.37 5.86
C ILE A 319 15.64 13.48 4.92
N TYR A 320 15.00 12.53 4.23
CA TYR A 320 15.69 11.66 3.27
C TYR A 320 16.27 12.43 2.07
N GLN A 321 15.58 13.47 1.60
CA GLN A 321 16.08 14.36 0.55
C GLN A 321 17.30 15.18 1.04
N ASP A 322 17.22 15.76 2.24
CA ASP A 322 18.27 16.59 2.82
C ASP A 322 19.55 15.80 3.11
N VAL A 323 19.40 14.55 3.59
CA VAL A 323 20.52 13.69 4.00
C VAL A 323 21.15 12.96 2.82
N PHE A 324 20.33 12.40 1.92
CA PHE A 324 20.80 11.47 0.87
C PHE A 324 20.49 11.93 -0.55
N SER A 325 19.61 12.93 -0.72
CA SER A 325 19.01 13.32 -2.01
C SER A 325 18.52 12.11 -2.81
N CYS A 326 17.89 11.18 -2.09
CA CYS A 326 17.56 9.86 -2.58
C CYS A 326 16.67 9.92 -3.83
N ILE A 327 16.89 8.95 -4.72
CA ILE A 327 16.05 8.74 -5.90
C ILE A 327 14.93 7.74 -5.53
N PRO A 328 13.69 7.93 -6.01
CA PRO A 328 13.22 9.05 -6.83
C PRO A 328 12.80 10.24 -5.96
N ASN A 329 12.74 11.44 -6.55
CA ASN A 329 12.30 12.68 -5.90
C ASN A 329 11.77 13.69 -6.94
N ASP A 330 10.94 14.64 -6.50
CA ASP A 330 10.26 15.60 -7.39
C ASP A 330 11.18 16.69 -7.99
N PHE A 331 12.41 16.82 -7.48
CA PHE A 331 13.41 17.78 -7.97
C PHE A 331 14.06 17.31 -9.27
N ILE A 332 14.24 15.99 -9.44
CA ILE A 332 14.85 15.40 -10.64
C ILE A 332 13.78 15.15 -11.70
N GLN A 333 13.47 16.17 -12.48
CA GLN A 333 12.41 16.12 -13.51
C GLN A 333 12.88 15.67 -14.90
N SER A 334 14.19 15.44 -15.12
CA SER A 334 14.77 15.03 -16.42
C SER A 334 16.00 14.13 -16.27
N ARG A 335 16.35 13.37 -17.32
CA ARG A 335 17.57 12.56 -17.39
C ARG A 335 18.82 13.42 -17.28
N ALA A 336 18.80 14.65 -17.82
CA ALA A 336 19.89 15.60 -17.67
C ALA A 336 20.10 16.00 -16.19
N ALA A 337 19.03 16.35 -15.48
CA ALA A 337 19.08 16.65 -14.04
C ALA A 337 19.49 15.42 -13.20
N PHE A 338 19.06 14.23 -13.60
CA PHE A 338 19.45 12.97 -12.96
C PHE A 338 20.96 12.71 -13.07
N ARG A 339 21.51 12.80 -14.29
CA ARG A 339 22.96 12.66 -14.54
C ARG A 339 23.78 13.71 -13.81
N GLN A 340 23.32 14.97 -13.80
CA GLN A 340 23.97 16.06 -13.07
C GLN A 340 23.96 15.83 -11.55
N SER A 341 22.83 15.37 -10.99
CA SER A 341 22.71 15.01 -9.58
C SER A 341 23.67 13.88 -9.21
N ILE A 342 23.67 12.78 -9.96
CA ILE A 342 24.58 11.65 -9.73
C ILE A 342 26.06 12.07 -9.83
N ALA A 343 26.43 12.90 -10.82
CA ALA A 343 27.79 13.40 -10.95
C ALA A 343 28.21 14.26 -9.73
N CYS A 344 27.38 15.21 -9.32
CA CYS A 344 27.63 16.06 -8.16
C CYS A 344 27.77 15.24 -6.86
N TRP A 345 26.91 14.23 -6.67
CA TRP A 345 27.03 13.32 -5.53
C TRP A 345 28.29 12.46 -5.61
N LYS A 346 28.65 11.93 -6.78
CA LYS A 346 29.89 11.17 -6.98
C LYS A 346 31.14 11.96 -6.59
N GLU A 347 31.19 13.24 -6.90
CA GLU A 347 32.28 14.13 -6.50
C GLU A 347 32.33 14.35 -4.98
N ARG A 348 31.16 14.42 -4.31
CA ARG A 348 31.06 14.67 -2.86
C ARG A 348 31.35 13.44 -1.99
N ILE A 349 30.92 12.25 -2.38
CA ILE A 349 31.09 11.00 -1.60
C ILE A 349 32.13 10.03 -2.19
N GLY A 350 32.74 10.35 -3.34
CA GLY A 350 33.81 9.57 -3.97
C GLY A 350 33.37 8.24 -4.63
N HIS A 351 32.15 7.78 -4.35
CA HIS A 351 31.56 6.58 -4.92
C HIS A 351 30.05 6.78 -5.16
N THR A 352 29.47 6.06 -6.11
CA THR A 352 28.02 6.09 -6.37
C THR A 352 27.49 4.68 -6.52
N THR A 353 26.71 4.24 -5.55
CA THR A 353 25.75 3.15 -5.67
C THR A 353 24.43 3.74 -6.14
N ILE A 354 23.96 3.40 -7.34
CA ILE A 354 22.71 3.96 -7.90
C ILE A 354 21.50 3.52 -7.04
N ASP A 355 21.58 2.34 -6.43
CA ASP A 355 20.50 1.72 -5.64
C ASP A 355 20.55 2.02 -4.13
N LEU A 356 21.70 2.49 -3.62
CA LEU A 356 21.88 2.85 -2.20
C LEU A 356 22.23 4.33 -2.09
N GLY A 357 21.34 5.11 -1.47
CA GLY A 357 21.64 6.50 -1.15
C GLY A 357 22.62 6.57 0.00
N ILE A 358 23.91 6.73 -0.28
CA ILE A 358 24.96 6.92 0.73
C ILE A 358 24.92 8.37 1.20
N GLY A 359 24.83 8.56 2.52
CA GLY A 359 24.87 9.88 3.15
C GLY A 359 26.31 10.42 3.19
N PRO A 360 26.51 11.74 3.06
CA PRO A 360 27.82 12.35 3.20
C PRO A 360 28.25 12.32 4.67
N ASP A 361 29.56 12.30 4.97
CA ASP A 361 30.05 12.28 6.36
C ASP A 361 29.56 13.48 7.19
N GLN A 362 29.34 14.62 6.54
CA GLN A 362 28.78 15.83 7.13
C GLN A 362 27.78 16.48 6.16
N ILE A 363 26.66 16.95 6.69
CA ILE A 363 25.68 17.76 5.97
C ILE A 363 26.03 19.23 6.17
N GLU A 364 26.25 19.94 5.08
CA GLU A 364 26.44 21.39 5.09
C GLU A 364 25.08 22.10 4.94
N SER A 365 24.84 23.08 5.80
CA SER A 365 23.65 23.93 5.76
C SER A 365 24.04 25.40 5.88
N PHE A 366 23.47 26.25 5.04
CA PHE A 366 23.75 27.67 5.02
C PHE A 366 22.75 28.41 5.91
N GLN A 367 23.21 29.02 7.00
CA GLN A 367 22.40 29.89 7.86
C GLN A 367 23.13 31.21 8.07
N ASN A 368 22.45 32.32 7.76
CA ASN A 368 22.97 33.69 7.93
C ASN A 368 24.33 34.00 7.26
N GLY A 369 24.71 33.23 6.23
CA GLY A 369 25.99 33.35 5.53
C GLY A 369 27.07 32.38 6.00
N ASP A 370 26.89 31.73 7.16
CA ASP A 370 27.81 30.73 7.70
C ASP A 370 27.44 29.31 7.25
N VAL A 371 28.48 28.49 7.01
CA VAL A 371 28.33 27.06 6.71
C VAL A 371 28.32 26.26 8.01
N LYS A 372 27.14 25.83 8.44
CA LYS A 372 26.98 24.93 9.58
C LYS A 372 27.03 23.48 9.11
N ARG A 373 28.03 22.73 9.62
CA ARG A 373 28.17 21.29 9.39
C ARG A 373 27.51 20.49 10.52
N ALA A 374 26.74 19.48 10.17
CA ALA A 374 26.03 18.60 11.12
C ALA A 374 26.21 17.12 10.74
N ASN A 375 26.16 16.21 11.72
CA ASN A 375 26.17 14.78 11.44
C ASN A 375 24.83 14.35 10.81
N PRO A 376 24.80 13.55 9.73
CA PRO A 376 23.57 12.99 9.16
C PRO A 376 22.62 12.38 10.19
N MET A 377 23.16 11.68 11.18
CA MET A 377 22.38 11.02 12.22
C MET A 377 21.54 11.99 13.07
N GLU A 378 22.00 13.24 13.27
CA GLU A 378 21.23 14.26 14.01
C GLU A 378 19.89 14.57 13.33
N ARG A 379 19.87 14.59 11.98
CA ARG A 379 18.65 14.80 11.20
C ARG A 379 17.83 13.51 11.11
N LEU A 380 18.49 12.36 10.94
CA LEU A 380 17.84 11.06 10.81
C LEU A 380 17.13 10.58 12.07
N VAL A 381 17.57 10.98 13.27
CA VAL A 381 16.86 10.70 14.54
C VAL A 381 15.42 11.27 14.56
N SER A 382 15.10 12.22 13.68
CA SER A 382 13.74 12.75 13.53
C SER A 382 12.83 11.94 12.59
N VAL A 383 13.36 10.93 11.88
CA VAL A 383 12.57 10.02 11.03
C VAL A 383 11.75 9.08 11.91
N LYS A 384 10.48 8.88 11.55
CA LYS A 384 9.57 7.94 12.24
C LYS A 384 9.04 6.89 11.28
N GLY A 385 9.26 5.62 11.60
CA GLY A 385 8.85 4.50 10.74
C GLY A 385 9.54 4.55 9.37
N HIS A 386 8.78 4.19 8.34
CA HIS A 386 9.27 4.02 6.97
C HIS A 386 8.50 4.84 5.93
N LEU A 387 7.34 5.38 6.27
CA LEU A 387 6.45 6.07 5.33
C LEU A 387 7.09 7.33 4.72
N VAL A 388 7.03 7.45 3.40
CA VAL A 388 7.46 8.64 2.63
C VAL A 388 6.43 8.96 1.55
N CYS A 389 6.31 10.23 1.15
CA CYS A 389 5.51 10.62 -0.01
C CYS A 389 6.04 9.95 -1.28
N PHE A 390 5.14 9.47 -2.15
CA PHE A 390 5.52 8.96 -3.47
C PHE A 390 5.76 10.16 -4.42
N PRO A 391 6.93 10.25 -5.09
CA PRO A 391 7.26 11.39 -5.94
C PRO A 391 6.50 11.33 -7.27
N LEU A 392 5.73 12.37 -7.57
CA LEU A 392 4.86 12.48 -8.75
C LEU A 392 5.59 13.10 -9.97
N ASP A 393 6.55 13.99 -9.71
CA ASP A 393 7.24 14.80 -10.72
C ASP A 393 8.61 14.23 -11.14
N PHE A 394 9.05 13.15 -10.51
CA PHE A 394 10.31 12.49 -10.87
C PHE A 394 10.32 12.04 -12.34
N MET A 395 11.28 12.53 -13.13
CA MET A 395 11.35 12.34 -14.59
C MET A 395 10.08 12.79 -15.35
N LEU A 396 9.38 13.83 -14.88
CA LEU A 396 8.15 14.34 -15.51
C LEU A 396 8.35 14.81 -16.96
N LYS A 397 9.54 15.31 -17.32
CA LYS A 397 9.85 15.86 -18.65
C LYS A 397 10.38 14.81 -19.64
N GLU A 398 10.41 13.54 -19.26
CA GLU A 398 10.97 12.45 -20.05
C GLU A 398 9.87 11.53 -20.58
N ASP A 399 10.05 11.06 -21.82
CA ASP A 399 9.36 9.84 -22.25
C ASP A 399 10.06 8.63 -21.64
N LEU A 400 9.35 7.95 -20.74
CA LEU A 400 9.84 6.77 -20.02
C LEU A 400 9.58 5.47 -20.78
N ARG A 401 8.93 5.51 -21.94
CA ARG A 401 8.79 4.34 -22.81
C ARG A 401 10.17 3.89 -23.33
N PRO A 402 10.36 2.59 -23.62
CA PRO A 402 11.55 2.12 -24.32
C PRO A 402 11.74 2.86 -25.66
N VAL A 403 12.98 3.01 -26.09
CA VAL A 403 13.35 3.62 -27.39
C VAL A 403 13.98 2.60 -28.34
N PHE A 404 14.01 2.88 -29.64
CA PHE A 404 14.32 1.91 -30.71
C PHE A 404 15.65 1.14 -30.57
N ASN A 405 16.60 1.64 -29.80
CA ASN A 405 17.89 1.00 -29.51
C ASN A 405 17.90 0.16 -28.22
N GLU A 406 16.75 -0.06 -27.60
CA GLU A 406 16.54 -0.86 -26.39
C GLU A 406 15.69 -2.09 -26.73
N SER A 407 16.04 -3.26 -26.17
CA SER A 407 15.35 -4.53 -26.43
C SER A 407 13.84 -4.46 -26.17
N GLU A 408 13.47 -3.76 -25.10
CA GLU A 408 12.10 -3.57 -24.64
C GLU A 408 11.20 -2.80 -25.61
N TYR A 409 11.77 -2.05 -26.56
CA TYR A 409 10.99 -1.40 -27.63
C TYR A 409 10.35 -2.41 -28.59
N TYR A 410 10.98 -3.58 -28.74
CA TYR A 410 10.49 -4.66 -29.59
C TYR A 410 9.59 -5.65 -28.82
N ALA A 411 9.42 -5.46 -27.51
CA ALA A 411 8.47 -6.23 -26.71
C ALA A 411 7.04 -5.67 -26.87
N SER A 412 6.03 -6.54 -26.76
CA SER A 412 4.64 -6.09 -26.71
C SER A 412 4.42 -5.17 -25.49
N PRO A 413 3.73 -4.02 -25.62
CA PRO A 413 3.45 -3.13 -24.49
C PRO A 413 2.78 -3.83 -23.29
N GLN A 414 1.97 -4.86 -23.56
CA GLN A 414 1.29 -5.72 -22.58
C GLN A 414 2.26 -6.51 -21.67
N VAL A 415 3.57 -6.48 -21.95
CA VAL A 415 4.61 -7.01 -21.05
C VAL A 415 4.82 -6.11 -19.82
N PHE A 416 4.41 -4.84 -19.88
CA PHE A 416 4.70 -3.82 -18.87
C PHE A 416 3.45 -3.22 -18.18
N HIS A 417 2.23 -3.61 -18.59
CA HIS A 417 0.97 -3.10 -18.04
C HIS A 417 -0.11 -4.18 -17.90
#